data_AF-A0A0F9IC02-F1
#
_entry.id   AF-A0A0F9IC02-F1
#
_cell.length_a   1.000
_cell.length_b   1.000
_cell.length_c   1.000
_cell.angle_alpha   90.00
_cell.angle_beta   90.00
_cell.angle_gamma   90.00
#
_symmetry.space_group_name_H-M   'P 1'
#
loop_
_entity.id
_entity.type
_entity.pdbx_description
1 polymer ?
#
loop_
_entity_poly.entity_id
_entity_poly.type
_entity_poly.pdbx_seq_one_letter_code
_entity_poly.pdbx_strand_id
1 'polypeptide(L)'
;CMGRALMIPGMVGKNIENWIKEGKLPKTVSQNGNKPEQIYVTYEFLKQRFGANIMKEMPLGAVGVYTFVEKLKLGLQELMAGSRSFRIDKIARKDLMSLTEDAAKVSGIPYVMDAYREEADKILEGYMELY
;
A
#
# COMPACT_ATOMS: atom_id res chain seq x y z
N CYS A 1 6.17 12.50 -3.65
CA CYS A 1 5.31 13.38 -2.82
C CYS A 1 3.89 12.81 -2.76
N MET A 2 3.31 12.65 -1.57
CA MET A 2 1.97 12.05 -1.42
C MET A 2 0.83 12.91 -1.98
N GLY A 3 1.00 14.24 -2.06
CA GLY A 3 -0.07 15.16 -2.49
C GLY A 3 -0.73 14.77 -3.82
N ARG A 4 0.04 14.63 -4.90
CA ARG A 4 -0.51 14.25 -6.22
C ARG A 4 -1.09 12.84 -6.25
N ALA A 5 -0.45 11.88 -5.57
CA ALA A 5 -0.93 10.50 -5.53
C ALA A 5 -2.29 10.39 -4.83
N LEU A 6 -2.51 11.16 -3.74
CA LEU A 6 -3.77 11.18 -3.00
C LEU A 6 -4.89 11.95 -3.69
N MET A 7 -4.58 12.88 -4.59
CA MET A 7 -5.61 13.60 -5.37
C MET A 7 -6.35 12.68 -6.36
N ILE A 8 -5.65 11.68 -6.92
CA ILE A 8 -6.22 10.75 -7.89
C ILE A 8 -7.44 9.99 -7.32
N PRO A 9 -7.34 9.25 -6.19
CA PRO A 9 -8.49 8.54 -5.62
C PRO A 9 -9.60 9.50 -5.16
N GLY A 10 -9.27 10.73 -4.75
CA GLY A 10 -10.27 11.76 -4.44
C GLY A 10 -11.07 12.19 -5.66
N MET A 11 -10.39 12.45 -6.79
CA MET A 11 -11.04 12.81 -8.05
C MET A 11 -11.84 11.64 -8.62
N VAL A 12 -11.28 10.42 -8.59
CA VAL A 12 -11.98 9.22 -9.02
C VAL A 12 -13.25 9.00 -8.17
N GLY A 13 -13.17 9.18 -6.85
CA GLY A 13 -14.35 9.04 -6.00
C GLY A 13 -15.42 10.08 -6.26
N LYS A 14 -15.04 11.35 -6.49
CA LYS A 14 -15.97 12.39 -6.94
C LYS A 14 -16.66 12.01 -8.26
N ASN A 15 -15.91 11.47 -9.22
CA ASN A 15 -16.47 11.05 -10.51
C ASN A 15 -17.42 9.86 -10.38
N ILE A 16 -17.07 8.87 -9.54
CA ILE A 16 -17.94 7.72 -9.24
C ILE A 16 -19.26 8.20 -8.65
N GLU A 17 -19.23 9.16 -7.72
CA GLU A 17 -20.46 9.74 -7.16
C GLU A 17 -21.36 10.35 -8.23
N ASN A 18 -20.79 11.13 -9.16
CA ASN A 18 -21.53 11.72 -10.28
C ASN A 18 -22.07 10.66 -11.23
N TRP A 19 -21.27 9.65 -11.58
CA TRP A 19 -21.70 8.58 -12.49
C TRP A 19 -22.79 7.69 -11.90
N ILE A 20 -22.78 7.46 -10.58
CA ILE A 20 -23.88 6.77 -9.90
C ILE A 20 -25.16 7.61 -9.99
N LYS A 21 -25.09 8.92 -9.72
CA LYS A 21 -26.24 9.84 -9.83
C LYS A 21 -26.80 9.90 -11.25
N GLU A 22 -25.93 9.87 -12.26
CA GLU A 22 -26.32 9.91 -13.68
C GLU A 22 -26.68 8.54 -14.27
N GLY A 23 -26.49 7.44 -13.54
CA GLY A 23 -26.68 6.08 -14.07
C GLY A 23 -25.69 5.69 -15.18
N LYS A 24 -24.51 6.35 -15.24
CA LYS A 24 -23.49 6.18 -16.29
C LYS A 24 -22.19 5.56 -15.77
N LEU A 25 -22.29 4.66 -14.78
CA LEU A 25 -21.12 4.04 -14.19
C LEU A 25 -20.32 3.25 -15.26
N PRO A 26 -19.02 3.54 -15.47
CA PRO A 26 -18.22 2.84 -16.47
C PRO A 26 -18.11 1.35 -16.16
N LYS A 27 -18.03 0.51 -17.21
CA LYS A 27 -17.89 -0.96 -17.06
C LYS A 27 -16.72 -1.39 -16.17
N THR A 28 -15.61 -0.65 -16.22
CA THR A 28 -14.42 -0.89 -15.41
C THR A 28 -14.66 -0.73 -13.90
N VAL A 29 -15.68 0.04 -13.51
CA VAL A 29 -16.08 0.22 -12.12
C VAL A 29 -17.28 -0.67 -11.80
N SER A 30 -18.29 -0.73 -12.66
CA SER A 30 -19.53 -1.47 -12.41
C SER A 30 -19.34 -2.98 -12.32
N GLN A 31 -18.25 -3.53 -12.87
CA GLN A 31 -17.85 -4.92 -12.64
C GLN A 31 -17.67 -5.27 -11.15
N ASN A 32 -17.36 -4.28 -10.31
CA ASN A 32 -17.22 -4.44 -8.86
C ASN A 32 -18.53 -4.15 -8.10
N GLY A 33 -19.56 -3.66 -8.78
CA GLY A 33 -20.85 -3.30 -8.21
C GLY A 33 -21.32 -1.91 -8.60
N ASN A 34 -22.58 -1.59 -8.27
CA ASN A 34 -23.25 -0.35 -8.68
C ASN A 34 -23.53 0.60 -7.51
N LYS A 35 -23.23 0.18 -6.27
CA LYS A 35 -23.42 0.97 -5.06
C LYS A 35 -22.08 1.29 -4.38
N PRO A 36 -21.97 2.40 -3.64
CA PRO A 36 -20.74 2.76 -2.93
C PRO A 36 -20.20 1.64 -2.04
N GLU A 37 -21.07 0.95 -1.30
CA GLU A 37 -20.70 -0.17 -0.42
C GLU A 37 -20.15 -1.40 -1.15
N GLN A 38 -20.44 -1.53 -2.44
CA GLN A 38 -19.90 -2.61 -3.29
C GLN A 38 -18.57 -2.20 -3.94
N ILE A 39 -18.45 -0.91 -4.29
CA ILE A 39 -17.28 -0.36 -4.98
C ILE A 39 -16.10 -0.15 -4.01
N TYR A 40 -16.36 0.26 -2.78
CA TYR A 40 -15.33 0.59 -1.80
C TYR A 40 -15.25 -0.45 -0.67
N VAL A 41 -14.12 -1.16 -0.61
CA VAL A 41 -13.87 -2.19 0.41
C VAL A 41 -13.91 -1.65 1.85
N THR A 42 -13.56 -0.38 2.06
CA THR A 42 -13.58 0.24 3.40
C THR A 42 -14.91 0.87 3.79
N TYR A 43 -15.93 0.82 2.92
CA TYR A 43 -17.19 1.53 3.16
C TYR A 43 -17.88 1.06 4.44
N GLU A 44 -18.02 -0.25 4.63
CA GLU A 44 -18.71 -0.79 5.79
C GLU A 44 -17.93 -0.56 7.09
N PHE A 45 -16.59 -0.56 7.03
CA PHE A 45 -15.75 -0.16 8.15
C PHE A 45 -15.99 1.31 8.55
N LEU A 46 -16.00 2.22 7.58
CA LEU A 46 -16.28 3.64 7.83
C LEU A 46 -17.71 3.83 8.37
N LYS A 47 -18.68 3.07 7.87
CA LYS A 47 -20.06 3.07 8.35
C LYS A 47 -20.20 2.57 9.77
N GLN A 48 -19.46 1.53 10.17
CA GLN A 48 -19.43 1.09 11.56
C GLN A 48 -18.79 2.16 12.47
N ARG A 49 -17.75 2.84 12.00
CA ARG A 49 -17.02 3.87 12.76
C ARG A 49 -17.80 5.17 12.95
N PHE A 50 -18.45 5.66 11.89
CA PHE A 50 -19.09 6.98 11.87
C PHE A 50 -20.63 6.91 11.84
N GLY A 51 -21.21 5.72 11.65
CA GLY A 51 -22.66 5.53 11.55
C GLY A 51 -23.21 5.74 10.14
N ALA A 52 -24.38 5.15 9.89
CA ALA A 52 -25.01 5.15 8.57
C ALA A 52 -25.48 6.55 8.11
N ASN A 53 -25.87 7.43 9.04
CA ASN A 53 -26.33 8.78 8.68
C ASN A 53 -25.16 9.62 8.16
N ILE A 54 -24.02 9.62 8.86
CA ILE A 54 -22.82 10.36 8.43
C ILE A 54 -22.31 9.82 7.10
N MET A 55 -22.32 8.50 6.90
CA MET A 55 -21.88 7.92 5.63
C MET A 55 -22.69 8.36 4.41
N LYS A 56 -23.98 8.66 4.56
CA LYS A 56 -24.80 9.15 3.44
C LYS A 56 -24.39 10.55 2.99
N GLU A 57 -23.87 11.36 3.90
CA GLU A 57 -23.42 12.74 3.62
C GLU A 57 -21.93 12.78 3.25
N MET A 58 -21.18 11.71 3.51
CA MET A 58 -19.75 11.65 3.24
C MET A 58 -19.48 11.61 1.73
N PRO A 59 -18.68 12.55 1.18
CA PRO A 59 -18.33 12.53 -0.23
C PRO A 59 -17.56 11.27 -0.60
N LEU A 60 -17.90 10.62 -1.72
CA LEU A 60 -17.18 9.41 -2.15
C LEU A 60 -15.71 9.68 -2.50
N GLY A 61 -15.35 10.93 -2.79
CA GLY A 61 -13.95 11.34 -2.89
C GLY A 61 -13.18 11.13 -1.58
N ALA A 62 -13.77 11.43 -0.43
CA ALA A 62 -13.15 11.20 0.88
C ALA A 62 -13.02 9.70 1.17
N VAL A 63 -14.06 8.92 0.87
CA VAL A 63 -14.04 7.46 0.98
C VAL A 63 -12.93 6.86 0.09
N GLY A 64 -12.78 7.36 -1.14
CA GLY A 64 -11.73 6.95 -2.07
C GLY A 64 -10.33 7.22 -1.55
N VAL A 65 -10.08 8.42 -1.02
CA VAL A 65 -8.79 8.77 -0.39
C VAL A 65 -8.50 7.85 0.79
N TYR A 66 -9.48 7.64 1.68
CA TYR A 66 -9.32 6.75 2.83
C TYR A 66 -8.99 5.32 2.40
N THR A 67 -9.75 4.78 1.44
CA THR A 67 -9.53 3.43 0.89
C THR A 67 -8.11 3.27 0.36
N PHE A 68 -7.60 4.28 -0.35
CA PHE A 68 -6.24 4.27 -0.88
C PHE A 68 -5.17 4.35 0.22
N VAL A 69 -5.39 5.17 1.26
CA VAL A 69 -4.47 5.23 2.41
C VAL A 69 -4.44 3.91 3.19
N GLU A 70 -5.58 3.23 3.35
CA GLU A 70 -5.58 1.89 3.97
C GLU A 70 -4.81 0.88 3.12
N LYS A 71 -4.92 0.94 1.78
CA LYS A 71 -4.08 0.12 0.90
C LYS A 71 -2.58 0.42 1.09
N LEU A 72 -2.20 1.69 1.20
CA LEU A 72 -0.80 2.07 1.46
C LEU A 72 -0.31 1.56 2.81
N LYS A 73 -1.14 1.65 3.85
CA LYS A 73 -0.85 1.11 5.18
C LYS A 73 -0.63 -0.39 5.12
N LEU A 74 -1.48 -1.15 4.42
CA LEU A 74 -1.29 -2.59 4.24
C LEU A 74 0.05 -2.91 3.56
N GLY A 75 0.38 -2.23 2.45
CA GLY A 75 1.66 -2.46 1.77
C GLY A 75 2.88 -2.10 2.64
N LEU A 76 2.77 -1.06 3.47
CA LEU A 76 3.81 -0.75 4.45
C LEU A 76 3.93 -1.86 5.52
N GLN A 77 2.81 -2.41 5.98
CA GLN A 77 2.81 -3.53 6.93
C GLN A 77 3.42 -4.81 6.32
N GLU A 78 3.18 -5.08 5.03
CA GLU A 78 3.82 -6.17 4.31
C GLU A 78 5.35 -5.96 4.25
N LEU A 79 5.81 -4.75 3.95
CA LEU A 79 7.23 -4.40 3.98
C LEU A 79 7.83 -4.55 5.38
N MET A 80 7.11 -4.11 6.42
CA MET A 80 7.50 -4.28 7.82
C MET A 80 7.61 -5.75 8.21
N ALA A 81 6.66 -6.58 7.79
CA ALA A 81 6.71 -8.02 8.03
C ALA A 81 7.92 -8.66 7.34
N GLY A 82 8.18 -8.32 6.07
CA GLY A 82 9.32 -8.82 5.30
C GLY A 82 10.68 -8.41 5.89
N SER A 83 10.78 -7.18 6.39
CA SER A 83 11.99 -6.65 7.07
C SER A 83 12.09 -7.05 8.55
N ARG A 84 11.10 -7.78 9.08
CA ARG A 84 11.00 -8.14 10.52
C ARG A 84 11.07 -6.91 11.44
N SER A 85 10.53 -5.79 10.96
CA SER A 85 10.55 -4.51 11.66
C SER A 85 9.17 -4.17 12.19
N PHE A 86 8.99 -4.19 13.51
CA PHE A 86 7.72 -3.84 14.17
C PHE A 86 7.53 -2.33 14.39
N ARG A 87 8.49 -1.53 13.95
CA ARG A 87 8.48 -0.08 14.14
C ARG A 87 8.92 0.62 12.86
N ILE A 88 8.16 1.63 12.43
CA ILE A 88 8.45 2.34 11.18
C ILE A 88 9.83 2.99 11.20
N ASP A 89 10.27 3.53 12.35
CA ASP A 89 11.59 4.14 12.53
C ASP A 89 12.77 3.13 12.48
N LYS A 90 12.48 1.83 12.42
CA LYS A 90 13.50 0.78 12.33
C LYS A 90 13.68 0.22 10.92
N ILE A 91 12.80 0.58 9.98
CA ILE A 91 13.01 0.25 8.56
C ILE A 91 14.17 1.08 8.02
N ALA A 92 15.15 0.41 7.42
CA ALA A 92 16.37 1.01 6.91
C ALA A 92 16.67 0.54 5.47
N ARG A 93 17.60 1.23 4.78
CA ARG A 93 18.00 0.86 3.40
C ARG A 93 18.59 -0.54 3.30
N LYS A 94 19.17 -1.07 4.38
CA LYS A 94 19.68 -2.45 4.45
C LYS A 94 18.57 -3.50 4.33
N ASP A 95 17.32 -3.12 4.60
CA ASP A 95 16.16 -4.01 4.49
C ASP A 95 15.65 -4.12 3.04
N LEU A 96 16.28 -3.39 2.11
CA LEU A 96 15.97 -3.38 0.68
C LEU A 96 17.04 -4.15 -0.10
N MET A 97 16.64 -4.70 -1.25
CA MET A 97 17.53 -5.30 -2.23
C MET A 97 17.11 -4.87 -3.64
N SER A 98 18.07 -4.74 -4.54
CA SER A 98 17.86 -4.41 -5.95
C SER A 98 17.62 -5.68 -6.75
N LEU A 99 16.57 -5.67 -7.58
CA LEU A 99 16.26 -6.82 -8.45
C LEU A 99 17.14 -6.90 -9.70
N THR A 100 17.86 -5.82 -10.03
CA THR A 100 18.78 -5.76 -11.17
C THR A 100 20.11 -5.14 -10.77
N GLU A 101 21.19 -5.53 -11.45
CA GLU A 101 22.52 -4.96 -11.23
C GLU A 101 22.57 -3.46 -11.56
N ASP A 102 21.83 -3.01 -12.58
CA ASP A 102 21.79 -1.59 -12.94
C ASP A 102 21.12 -0.75 -11.85
N ALA A 103 20.04 -1.28 -11.25
CA ALA A 103 19.42 -0.64 -10.10
C ALA A 103 20.38 -0.62 -8.89
N ALA A 104 21.18 -1.68 -8.70
CA ALA A 104 22.19 -1.73 -7.64
C ALA A 104 23.28 -0.66 -7.86
N LYS A 105 23.81 -0.54 -9.08
CA LYS A 105 24.82 0.46 -9.47
C LYS A 105 24.36 1.89 -9.24
N VAL A 106 23.09 2.20 -9.57
CA VAL A 106 22.55 3.56 -9.44
C VAL A 106 22.12 3.88 -8.01
N SER A 107 21.49 2.93 -7.31
CA SER A 107 20.88 3.18 -6.00
C SER A 107 21.81 2.95 -4.81
N GLY A 108 22.91 2.21 -5.03
CA GLY A 108 23.78 1.71 -3.96
C GLY A 108 23.12 0.67 -3.06
N ILE A 109 21.94 0.15 -3.42
CA ILE A 109 21.27 -0.94 -2.70
C ILE A 109 21.79 -2.28 -3.27
N PRO A 110 22.23 -3.23 -2.42
CA PRO A 110 22.80 -4.50 -2.86
C PRO A 110 21.91 -5.24 -3.87
N TYR A 111 22.53 -5.89 -4.86
CA TYR A 111 21.81 -6.78 -5.77
C TYR A 111 21.26 -7.99 -4.99
N VAL A 112 20.12 -8.55 -5.42
CA VAL A 112 19.44 -9.66 -4.72
C VAL A 112 20.35 -10.85 -4.41
N MET A 113 21.35 -11.14 -5.25
CA MET A 113 22.30 -12.25 -5.03
C MET A 113 23.39 -11.94 -4.00
N ASP A 114 23.56 -10.67 -3.64
CA ASP A 114 24.58 -10.18 -2.72
C ASP A 114 23.98 -9.69 -1.39
N ALA A 115 22.65 -9.50 -1.34
CA ALA A 115 21.95 -9.07 -0.14
C ALA A 115 22.18 -10.05 1.03
N TYR A 116 22.62 -9.52 2.17
CA TYR A 116 22.95 -10.28 3.39
C TYR A 116 24.08 -11.32 3.24
N ARG A 117 24.85 -11.29 2.15
CA ARG A 117 25.93 -12.26 1.93
C ARG A 117 27.01 -12.18 3.00
N GLU A 118 27.47 -10.98 3.35
CA GLU A 118 28.51 -10.80 4.37
C GLU A 118 28.08 -11.33 5.74
N GLU A 119 26.82 -11.08 6.15
CA GLU A 119 26.29 -11.62 7.40
C GLU A 119 26.16 -13.14 7.36
N ALA A 120 25.75 -13.71 6.22
CA ALA A 120 25.67 -15.17 6.05
C ALA A 120 27.06 -15.82 6.12
N ASP A 121 28.06 -15.25 5.45
CA ASP A 121 29.44 -15.75 5.45
C ASP A 121 30.03 -15.71 6.87
N LYS A 122 29.85 -14.61 7.62
CA LYS A 122 30.28 -14.51 9.02
C LYS A 122 29.66 -15.58 9.92
N ILE A 123 28.38 -15.92 9.70
CA ILE A 123 27.72 -16.98 10.44
C ILE A 123 28.38 -18.32 10.11
N LEU A 124 28.61 -18.63 8.83
CA LEU A 124 29.23 -19.88 8.39
C LEU A 124 30.68 -20.04 8.89
N GLU A 125 31.48 -18.97 8.85
CA GLU A 125 32.85 -18.95 9.37
C GLU A 125 32.89 -19.16 10.88
N GLY A 126 32.02 -18.49 11.64
CA GLY A 126 31.88 -18.70 13.09
C GLY A 126 31.43 -20.13 13.45
N TYR A 127 30.71 -20.81 12.56
CA TYR A 127 30.42 -22.24 12.71
C TYR A 127 31.63 -23.14 12.45
N MET A 128 32.58 -22.74 11.59
CA MET A 128 33.80 -23.52 11.30
C MET A 128 34.84 -23.43 12.41
N GLU A 129 34.93 -22.32 13.16
CA GLU A 129 35.88 -22.18 14.29
C GLU A 129 35.48 -22.98 15.55
N LEU A 130 34.25 -23.50 15.61
CA LEU A 130 33.74 -24.31 16.72
C LEU A 130 33.93 -25.82 16.53
N TYR A 131 34.60 -26.25 15.45
CA TYR A 131 34.95 -27.65 15.11
C TYR A 131 36.45 -27.81 14.91
#